data_AF-Q01498-F1
#
_entry.id   AF-Q01498-F1
#
_cell.length_a   1.000
_cell.length_b   1.000
_cell.length_c   1.000
_cell.angle_alpha   90.00
_cell.angle_beta   90.00
_cell.angle_gamma   90.00
#
_symmetry.space_group_name_H-M   'P 1'
#
loop_
_entity.id
_entity.type
_entity.pdbx_description
1 polymer ?
#
loop_
_entity_poly.entity_id
_entity_poly.type
_entity_poly.pdbx_seq_one_letter_code
_entity_poly.pdbx_strand_id
1 'polypeptide(L)'
;MLIIVLLFLATLANSLDCSGDVFFGYTRGDKTDVHKSQALTAVKNIKRWLGSFETRQSFKVIEGDIAGFAWVGSYIKNSDFVDNVIEIMYNEVNKNGIPVELYIENIVDNEPGKSFGFILNSHKNLENAQKAVKNWSTGVKYNVYEGNKIYKDHSVCYLDESKKKPEANDKEAGECYYTRLGDNSNPYTQVKTPKPYLDVFNSNNLTKIVSGEAFCYSEGSLPDVGICVPIKSNMDFKYYNKSPKQDLDKQKVINALNTLSKNFTESENRQSFIYQKDNIVGYMWLGQRINNTENLFNSLTNEVTKNGVPDHFYYEYAKNDPMIQIGIFINKQGNVDLAKQVGKVWSTGKQFNNITGKKSISTSFCILDNKEKRGFTNDYSVGQCLNFTYEENVNVGLTDEILVEYNPGFYSANYGDTLCKSIGYPPSNKPIKDYCKFYIVQEDDTCVSIASKYPGLTEQDIIDYNSKNGDFYGCFNLWEGDKICISKPYM
;
A
#
# COMPACT_ATOMS: atom_id res chain seq x y z
N MET A 1 26.19 -79.03 -11.02
CA MET A 1 27.00 -77.80 -11.17
C MET A 1 26.02 -76.69 -11.48
N LEU A 2 25.68 -75.94 -10.43
CA LEU A 2 24.44 -75.18 -10.27
C LEU A 2 24.83 -73.69 -10.21
N ILE A 3 25.05 -73.07 -11.36
CA ILE A 3 25.33 -71.63 -11.51
C ILE A 3 24.67 -71.23 -12.83
N ILE A 4 24.06 -70.04 -12.89
CA ILE A 4 23.32 -69.42 -14.01
C ILE A 4 21.79 -69.57 -13.91
N VAL A 5 21.14 -68.96 -12.91
CA VAL A 5 19.76 -68.37 -13.05
C VAL A 5 19.51 -67.28 -11.98
N LEU A 6 20.44 -66.35 -11.72
CA LEU A 6 20.21 -65.31 -10.68
C LEU A 6 20.79 -63.91 -11.01
N LEU A 7 21.03 -63.62 -12.29
CA LEU A 7 21.34 -62.27 -12.74
C LEU A 7 20.36 -61.85 -13.85
N PHE A 8 19.82 -60.63 -13.70
CA PHE A 8 18.96 -59.89 -14.64
C PHE A 8 17.44 -60.06 -14.55
N LEU A 9 16.90 -60.02 -13.33
CA LEU A 9 15.59 -59.41 -13.05
C LEU A 9 15.75 -58.30 -11.99
N ALA A 10 16.77 -57.46 -12.15
CA ALA A 10 16.68 -56.09 -11.65
C ALA A 10 15.89 -55.31 -12.70
N THR A 11 14.57 -55.50 -12.71
CA THR A 11 13.68 -54.54 -13.35
C THR A 11 14.08 -53.16 -12.81
N LEU A 12 14.41 -52.24 -13.71
CA LEU A 12 14.44 -50.82 -13.45
C LEU A 12 13.05 -50.42 -12.95
N ALA A 13 12.78 -50.66 -11.66
CA ALA A 13 11.78 -49.93 -10.94
C ALA A 13 12.34 -48.51 -10.87
N ASN A 14 12.02 -47.70 -11.88
CA ASN A 14 12.09 -46.26 -11.75
C ASN A 14 11.29 -45.96 -10.48
N SER A 15 11.99 -45.70 -9.38
CA SER A 15 11.37 -45.22 -8.17
C SER A 15 10.62 -43.97 -8.58
N LEU A 16 9.28 -44.03 -8.58
CA LEU A 16 8.50 -42.83 -8.83
C LEU A 16 8.96 -41.80 -7.79
N ASP A 17 9.41 -40.66 -8.28
CA ASP A 17 9.72 -39.52 -7.43
C ASP A 17 8.38 -39.02 -6.90
N CYS A 18 8.13 -39.21 -5.61
CA CYS A 18 6.89 -38.82 -4.97
C CYS A 18 7.18 -37.79 -3.89
N SER A 19 6.22 -36.88 -3.69
CA SER A 19 6.31 -35.88 -2.65
C SER A 19 6.46 -36.53 -1.28
N GLY A 20 7.27 -35.91 -0.41
CA GLY A 20 7.40 -36.36 0.97
C GLY A 20 6.14 -36.10 1.81
N ASP A 21 6.34 -36.11 3.13
CA ASP A 21 5.31 -35.87 4.14
C ASP A 21 4.38 -34.67 3.83
N VAL A 22 3.08 -34.81 4.15
CA VAL A 22 2.09 -33.74 3.97
C VAL A 22 1.97 -32.94 5.26
N PHE A 23 2.19 -31.63 5.16
CA PHE A 23 2.00 -30.71 6.27
C PHE A 23 0.53 -30.36 6.39
N PHE A 24 0.01 -30.37 7.62
CA PHE A 24 -1.34 -29.91 7.95
C PHE A 24 -1.23 -28.82 9.02
N GLY A 25 -1.80 -27.65 8.76
CA GLY A 25 -1.87 -26.52 9.68
C GLY A 25 -3.32 -26.16 10.02
N TYR A 26 -3.53 -25.59 11.20
CA TYR A 26 -4.83 -25.05 11.60
C TYR A 26 -4.70 -23.85 12.54
N THR A 27 -5.71 -22.99 12.53
CA THR A 27 -5.92 -21.88 13.45
C THR A 27 -7.17 -22.19 14.28
N ARG A 28 -7.07 -22.12 15.62
CA ARG A 28 -8.17 -22.54 16.50
C ARG A 28 -9.37 -21.61 16.36
N GLY A 29 -10.53 -22.14 16.73
CA GLY A 29 -11.77 -21.38 16.78
C GLY A 29 -12.96 -22.29 17.05
N ASP A 30 -14.10 -21.66 17.27
CA ASP A 30 -15.35 -22.37 17.57
C ASP A 30 -15.77 -23.24 16.39
N LYS A 31 -16.22 -24.45 16.72
CA LYS A 31 -16.61 -25.46 15.75
C LYS A 31 -18.10 -25.68 15.88
N THR A 32 -18.83 -25.46 14.79
CA THR A 32 -20.28 -25.67 14.73
C THR A 32 -20.60 -26.82 13.77
N ASP A 33 -21.71 -27.50 14.02
CA ASP A 33 -22.18 -28.56 13.10
C ASP A 33 -22.55 -28.00 11.73
N VAL A 34 -22.99 -26.73 11.67
CA VAL A 34 -23.28 -26.01 10.42
C VAL A 34 -22.00 -25.83 9.59
N HIS A 35 -20.94 -25.27 10.18
CA HIS A 35 -19.66 -25.09 9.49
C HIS A 35 -19.06 -26.44 9.08
N LYS A 36 -19.17 -27.47 9.93
CA LYS A 36 -18.73 -28.83 9.60
C LYS A 36 -19.44 -29.35 8.36
N SER A 37 -20.77 -29.25 8.30
CA SER A 37 -21.56 -29.73 7.15
C SER A 37 -21.19 -28.97 5.87
N GLN A 38 -21.10 -27.65 5.93
CA GLN A 38 -20.68 -26.82 4.80
C GLN A 38 -19.26 -27.15 4.34
N ALA A 39 -18.33 -27.35 5.26
CA ALA A 39 -16.94 -27.70 4.94
C ALA A 39 -16.84 -29.06 4.26
N LEU A 40 -17.59 -30.07 4.74
CA LEU A 40 -17.63 -31.38 4.08
C LEU A 40 -18.19 -31.29 2.65
N THR A 41 -19.20 -30.45 2.42
CA THR A 41 -19.72 -30.18 1.08
C THR A 41 -18.67 -29.48 0.21
N ALA A 42 -17.95 -28.49 0.75
CA ALA A 42 -16.85 -27.83 0.05
C ALA A 42 -15.74 -28.81 -0.36
N VAL A 43 -15.31 -29.70 0.54
CA VAL A 43 -14.32 -30.76 0.25
C VAL A 43 -14.82 -31.69 -0.86
N LYS A 44 -16.09 -32.11 -0.82
CA LYS A 44 -16.69 -32.96 -1.88
C LYS A 44 -16.75 -32.26 -3.23
N ASN A 45 -17.06 -30.95 -3.25
CA ASN A 45 -17.06 -30.15 -4.48
C ASN A 45 -15.66 -30.07 -5.09
N ILE A 46 -14.64 -29.77 -4.28
CA ILE A 46 -13.24 -29.76 -4.71
C ILE A 46 -12.82 -31.14 -5.23
N LYS A 47 -13.14 -32.23 -4.51
CA LYS A 47 -12.89 -33.62 -4.96
C LYS A 47 -13.47 -33.88 -6.35
N ARG A 48 -14.73 -33.51 -6.56
CA ARG A 48 -15.44 -33.69 -7.84
C ARG A 48 -14.79 -32.89 -8.97
N TRP A 49 -14.43 -31.62 -8.73
CA TRP A 49 -13.81 -30.79 -9.76
C TRP A 49 -12.42 -31.28 -10.13
N LEU A 50 -11.58 -31.65 -9.16
CA LEU A 50 -10.26 -32.23 -9.43
C LEU A 50 -10.36 -33.50 -10.29
N GLY A 51 -11.37 -34.34 -10.04
CA GLY A 51 -11.63 -35.53 -10.87
C GLY A 51 -12.24 -35.24 -12.24
N SER A 52 -12.83 -34.05 -12.45
CA SER A 52 -13.45 -33.66 -13.72
C SER A 52 -12.52 -32.84 -14.63
N PHE A 53 -11.49 -32.22 -14.06
CA PHE A 53 -10.59 -31.32 -14.77
C PHE A 53 -9.13 -31.75 -14.54
N GLU A 54 -8.64 -32.70 -15.34
CA GLU A 54 -7.30 -33.29 -15.15
C GLU A 54 -6.15 -32.28 -15.26
N THR A 55 -6.32 -31.23 -16.07
CA THR A 55 -5.25 -30.25 -16.37
C THR A 55 -5.36 -28.94 -15.59
N ARG A 56 -6.50 -28.64 -14.95
CA ARG A 56 -6.68 -27.41 -14.17
C ARG A 56 -5.88 -27.50 -12.87
N GLN A 57 -5.20 -26.42 -12.50
CA GLN A 57 -4.30 -26.38 -11.34
C GLN A 57 -4.98 -25.83 -10.08
N SER A 58 -5.97 -24.95 -10.19
CA SER A 58 -6.52 -24.24 -9.06
C SER A 58 -8.05 -24.27 -9.04
N PHE A 59 -8.64 -24.30 -7.84
CA PHE A 59 -10.09 -24.52 -7.65
C PHE A 59 -10.60 -23.75 -6.44
N LYS A 60 -11.40 -22.71 -6.67
CA LYS A 60 -12.08 -21.97 -5.61
C LYS A 60 -13.41 -22.63 -5.25
N VAL A 61 -13.72 -22.70 -3.95
CA VAL A 61 -15.01 -23.13 -3.43
C VAL A 61 -15.56 -22.12 -2.43
N ILE A 62 -16.86 -21.83 -2.52
CA ILE A 62 -17.60 -21.08 -1.50
C ILE A 62 -18.86 -21.89 -1.20
N GLU A 63 -19.06 -22.24 0.06
CA GLU A 63 -20.20 -23.04 0.54
C GLU A 63 -20.69 -22.46 1.86
N GLY A 64 -21.76 -21.66 1.83
CA GLY A 64 -22.23 -20.92 2.99
C GLY A 64 -21.15 -19.98 3.54
N ASP A 65 -20.72 -20.23 4.77
CA ASP A 65 -19.68 -19.46 5.48
C ASP A 65 -18.28 -20.04 5.27
N ILE A 66 -18.16 -21.11 4.47
CA ILE A 66 -16.87 -21.70 4.12
C ILE A 66 -16.35 -21.07 2.82
N ALA A 67 -15.16 -20.50 2.89
CA ALA A 67 -14.35 -20.18 1.71
C ALA A 67 -13.17 -21.15 1.63
N GLY A 68 -12.86 -21.65 0.43
CA GLY A 68 -11.77 -22.59 0.23
C GLY A 68 -11.11 -22.45 -1.12
N PHE A 69 -9.87 -22.92 -1.20
CA PHE A 69 -9.10 -22.89 -2.43
C PHE A 69 -8.10 -24.03 -2.47
N ALA A 70 -8.09 -24.82 -3.54
CA ALA A 70 -7.07 -25.81 -3.80
C ALA A 70 -6.14 -25.34 -4.93
N TRP A 71 -4.87 -25.72 -4.85
CA TRP A 71 -3.89 -25.53 -5.90
C TRP A 71 -2.99 -26.78 -6.03
N VAL A 72 -2.76 -27.23 -7.26
CA VAL A 72 -2.09 -28.49 -7.59
C VAL A 72 -1.12 -28.24 -8.74
N GLY A 73 0.18 -28.23 -8.45
CA GLY A 73 1.25 -27.98 -9.42
C GLY A 73 1.22 -28.86 -10.67
N SER A 74 1.88 -28.42 -11.74
CA SER A 74 1.80 -29.05 -13.06
C SER A 74 2.31 -30.50 -13.11
N TYR A 75 3.21 -30.89 -12.22
CA TYR A 75 3.74 -32.24 -12.14
C TYR A 75 2.86 -33.17 -11.30
N ILE A 76 1.74 -32.71 -10.76
CA ILE A 76 0.90 -33.54 -9.90
C ILE A 76 -0.38 -33.89 -10.63
N LYS A 77 -0.69 -35.18 -10.70
CA LYS A 77 -1.95 -35.67 -11.22
C LYS A 77 -3.07 -35.36 -10.23
N ASN A 78 -4.15 -34.73 -10.71
CA ASN A 78 -5.27 -34.35 -9.84
C ASN A 78 -5.93 -35.57 -9.15
N SER A 79 -5.94 -36.75 -9.79
CA SER A 79 -6.43 -37.99 -9.14
C SER A 79 -5.62 -38.37 -7.92
N ASP A 80 -4.30 -38.28 -8.00
CA ASP A 80 -3.41 -38.73 -6.94
C ASP A 80 -3.48 -37.76 -5.75
N PHE A 81 -3.66 -36.47 -6.03
CA PHE A 81 -3.97 -35.46 -5.00
C PHE A 81 -5.34 -35.72 -4.34
N VAL A 82 -6.35 -36.13 -5.11
CA VAL A 82 -7.67 -36.50 -4.57
C VAL A 82 -7.58 -37.69 -3.62
N ASP A 83 -6.90 -38.75 -4.05
CA ASP A 83 -6.86 -40.01 -3.32
C ASP A 83 -5.99 -39.91 -2.06
N ASN A 84 -4.88 -39.15 -2.10
CA ASN A 84 -3.93 -39.11 -0.99
C ASN A 84 -4.09 -37.89 -0.08
N VAL A 85 -4.59 -36.75 -0.59
CA VAL A 85 -4.54 -35.46 0.13
C VAL A 85 -5.93 -34.95 0.50
N ILE A 86 -6.88 -34.97 -0.45
CA ILE A 86 -8.26 -34.54 -0.18
C ILE A 86 -8.96 -35.46 0.84
N GLU A 87 -8.62 -36.75 0.87
CA GLU A 87 -9.15 -37.69 1.85
C GLU A 87 -8.73 -37.34 3.30
N ILE A 88 -7.49 -36.88 3.50
CA ILE A 88 -7.03 -36.38 4.81
C ILE A 88 -7.92 -35.24 5.26
N MET A 89 -8.16 -34.27 4.37
CA MET A 89 -8.98 -33.09 4.66
C MET A 89 -10.40 -33.48 5.08
N TYR A 90 -10.99 -34.39 4.31
CA TYR A 90 -12.33 -34.90 4.58
C TYR A 90 -12.42 -35.57 5.95
N ASN A 91 -11.48 -36.48 6.25
CA ASN A 91 -11.44 -37.21 7.51
C ASN A 91 -11.24 -36.28 8.70
N GLU A 92 -10.42 -35.24 8.55
CA GLU A 92 -10.19 -34.25 9.58
C GLU A 92 -11.41 -33.41 9.89
N VAL A 93 -12.07 -32.86 8.87
CA VAL A 93 -13.32 -32.12 9.06
C VAL A 93 -14.41 -33.04 9.63
N ASN A 94 -14.52 -34.27 9.14
CA ASN A 94 -15.54 -35.21 9.57
C ASN A 94 -15.36 -35.63 11.04
N LYS A 95 -14.12 -35.90 11.46
CA LYS A 95 -13.81 -36.32 12.82
C LYS A 95 -13.83 -35.16 13.81
N ASN A 96 -13.19 -34.05 13.44
CA ASN A 96 -12.82 -32.99 14.38
C ASN A 96 -13.60 -31.69 14.17
N GLY A 97 -14.45 -31.59 13.15
CA GLY A 97 -15.04 -30.32 12.70
C GLY A 97 -14.01 -29.40 12.05
N ILE A 98 -14.48 -28.26 11.55
CA ILE A 98 -13.61 -27.20 10.99
C ILE A 98 -13.41 -26.11 12.06
N PRO A 99 -12.17 -25.72 12.40
CA PRO A 99 -11.92 -24.54 13.23
C PRO A 99 -12.02 -23.26 12.37
N VAL A 100 -11.41 -22.14 12.76
CA VAL A 100 -11.40 -20.92 11.94
C VAL A 100 -10.80 -21.19 10.56
N GLU A 101 -9.68 -21.92 10.54
CA GLU A 101 -8.96 -22.22 9.31
C GLU A 101 -8.20 -23.53 9.42
N LEU A 102 -8.16 -24.27 8.33
CA LEU A 102 -7.36 -25.47 8.19
C LEU A 102 -6.77 -25.51 6.79
N TYR A 103 -5.55 -26.03 6.66
CA TYR A 103 -4.95 -26.24 5.36
C TYR A 103 -3.99 -27.42 5.37
N ILE A 104 -3.76 -27.95 4.17
CA ILE A 104 -2.74 -28.95 3.89
C ILE A 104 -1.86 -28.46 2.76
N GLU A 105 -0.56 -28.70 2.85
CA GLU A 105 0.38 -28.31 1.81
C GLU A 105 1.57 -29.28 1.75
N ASN A 106 2.17 -29.38 0.57
CA ASN A 106 3.52 -29.90 0.37
C ASN A 106 4.20 -28.97 -0.63
N ILE A 107 5.27 -28.30 -0.19
CA ILE A 107 5.94 -27.26 -0.96
C ILE A 107 7.38 -27.70 -1.22
N VAL A 108 7.73 -27.74 -2.50
CA VAL A 108 9.09 -27.98 -2.98
C VAL A 108 9.70 -26.62 -3.32
N ASP A 109 10.78 -26.26 -2.63
CA ASP A 109 11.39 -24.94 -2.73
C ASP A 109 11.78 -24.61 -4.19
N ASN A 110 11.23 -23.50 -4.71
CA ASN A 110 11.41 -23.03 -6.10
C ASN A 110 10.90 -23.98 -7.19
N GLU A 111 10.13 -25.01 -6.83
CA GLU A 111 9.48 -25.93 -7.77
C GLU A 111 7.95 -25.92 -7.54
N PRO A 112 7.24 -24.82 -7.85
CA PRO A 112 5.78 -24.76 -7.76
C PRO A 112 5.12 -25.90 -8.55
N GLY A 113 5.68 -26.31 -9.68
CA GLY A 113 5.16 -27.46 -10.45
C GLY A 113 5.02 -28.75 -9.64
N LYS A 114 5.85 -28.96 -8.61
CA LYS A 114 5.81 -30.12 -7.72
C LYS A 114 5.15 -29.84 -6.37
N SER A 115 4.59 -28.65 -6.20
CA SER A 115 3.98 -28.20 -4.95
C SER A 115 2.45 -28.32 -5.02
N PHE A 116 1.79 -28.40 -3.86
CA PHE A 116 0.34 -28.36 -3.77
C PHE A 116 -0.16 -27.80 -2.43
N GLY A 117 -1.44 -27.43 -2.40
CA GLY A 117 -2.15 -27.18 -1.16
C GLY A 117 -3.67 -27.12 -1.29
N PHE A 118 -4.36 -27.20 -0.15
CA PHE A 118 -5.79 -26.98 -0.04
C PHE A 118 -6.10 -26.32 1.31
N ILE A 119 -6.88 -25.24 1.29
CA ILE A 119 -7.26 -24.46 2.48
C ILE A 119 -8.78 -24.31 2.56
N LEU A 120 -9.31 -24.34 3.78
CA LEU A 120 -10.69 -23.99 4.13
C LEU A 120 -10.70 -22.99 5.28
N ASN A 121 -11.52 -21.96 5.18
CA ASN A 121 -11.75 -20.95 6.21
C ASN A 121 -13.26 -20.86 6.51
N SER A 122 -13.63 -20.87 7.79
CA SER A 122 -15.03 -20.93 8.24
C SER A 122 -15.72 -19.59 8.48
N HIS A 123 -15.06 -18.49 8.18
CA HIS A 123 -15.60 -17.12 8.32
C HIS A 123 -15.70 -16.41 6.97
N LYS A 124 -15.80 -17.20 5.88
CA LYS A 124 -15.88 -16.72 4.50
C LYS A 124 -14.71 -15.80 4.11
N ASN A 125 -13.56 -15.95 4.78
CA ASN A 125 -12.36 -15.18 4.49
C ASN A 125 -11.68 -15.73 3.24
N LEU A 126 -12.20 -15.31 2.07
CA LEU A 126 -11.65 -15.68 0.77
C LEU A 126 -10.23 -15.12 0.58
N GLU A 127 -9.90 -13.97 1.18
CA GLU A 127 -8.60 -13.33 1.04
C GLU A 127 -7.47 -14.23 1.58
N ASN A 128 -7.68 -14.87 2.73
CA ASN A 128 -6.74 -15.85 3.28
C ASN A 128 -6.54 -17.05 2.34
N ALA A 129 -7.64 -17.57 1.78
CA ALA A 129 -7.61 -18.67 0.83
C ALA A 129 -6.84 -18.31 -0.46
N GLN A 130 -7.09 -17.11 -0.99
CA GLN A 130 -6.38 -16.57 -2.15
C GLN A 130 -4.89 -16.33 -1.84
N LYS A 131 -4.56 -15.83 -0.64
CA LYS A 131 -3.18 -15.66 -0.18
C LYS A 131 -2.41 -16.98 -0.17
N ALA A 132 -3.02 -18.07 0.29
CA ALA A 132 -2.40 -19.40 0.30
C ALA A 132 -2.06 -19.86 -1.12
N VAL A 133 -3.01 -19.77 -2.06
CA VAL A 133 -2.79 -20.15 -3.46
C VAL A 133 -1.70 -19.30 -4.11
N LYS A 134 -1.68 -17.99 -3.87
CA LYS A 134 -0.62 -17.11 -4.35
C LYS A 134 0.75 -17.57 -3.84
N ASN A 135 0.88 -17.91 -2.56
CA ASN A 135 2.14 -18.45 -2.02
C ASN A 135 2.53 -19.77 -2.72
N TRP A 136 1.61 -20.74 -2.80
CA TRP A 136 1.90 -22.05 -3.38
C TRP A 136 2.29 -21.96 -4.85
N SER A 137 1.62 -21.09 -5.62
CA SER A 137 1.93 -20.81 -7.03
C SER A 137 3.35 -20.25 -7.25
N THR A 138 4.02 -19.80 -6.18
CA THR A 138 5.41 -19.32 -6.20
C THR A 138 6.40 -20.28 -5.52
N GLY A 139 5.95 -21.46 -5.09
CA GLY A 139 6.77 -22.40 -4.33
C GLY A 139 7.07 -21.92 -2.90
N VAL A 140 6.16 -21.13 -2.31
CA VAL A 140 6.28 -20.60 -0.95
C VAL A 140 5.19 -21.20 -0.05
N LYS A 141 5.54 -21.53 1.19
CA LYS A 141 4.61 -22.05 2.21
C LYS A 141 3.61 -21.00 2.68
N TYR A 142 2.43 -21.44 3.11
CA TYR A 142 1.43 -20.54 3.68
C TYR A 142 1.81 -20.09 5.11
N ASN A 143 2.30 -21.00 5.95
CA ASN A 143 2.85 -20.74 7.30
C ASN A 143 1.97 -19.92 8.28
N VAL A 144 0.64 -19.98 8.16
CA VAL A 144 -0.28 -19.34 9.12
C VAL A 144 -1.02 -20.41 9.93
N TYR A 145 -0.53 -20.72 11.14
CA TYR A 145 -1.15 -21.72 12.00
C TYR A 145 -0.83 -21.52 13.49
N GLU A 146 -1.73 -22.00 14.35
CA GLU A 146 -1.53 -22.10 15.81
C GLU A 146 -1.21 -23.53 16.25
N GLY A 147 -1.50 -24.51 15.39
CA GLY A 147 -1.15 -25.91 15.58
C GLY A 147 -0.91 -26.59 14.24
N ASN A 148 -0.12 -27.66 14.25
CA ASN A 148 0.21 -28.41 13.05
C ASN A 148 0.34 -29.90 13.35
N LYS A 149 0.36 -30.67 12.27
CA LYS A 149 0.72 -32.09 12.24
C LYS A 149 1.29 -32.45 10.88
N ILE A 150 1.97 -33.59 10.85
CA ILE A 150 2.60 -34.12 9.64
C ILE A 150 1.98 -35.50 9.37
N TYR A 151 1.44 -35.68 8.18
CA TYR A 151 0.97 -36.98 7.70
C TYR A 151 2.09 -37.65 6.92
N LYS A 152 2.68 -38.66 7.56
CA LYS A 152 3.63 -39.57 6.91
C LYS A 152 2.87 -40.52 5.99
N ASP A 153 3.56 -41.05 4.99
CA ASP A 153 3.05 -42.07 4.06
C ASP A 153 1.90 -41.61 3.13
N HIS A 154 1.59 -40.31 3.07
CA HIS A 154 0.61 -39.74 2.15
C HIS A 154 1.33 -38.97 1.03
N SER A 155 2.11 -39.69 0.23
CA SER A 155 2.88 -39.11 -0.87
C SER A 155 2.04 -38.92 -2.13
N VAL A 156 2.29 -37.86 -2.88
CA VAL A 156 1.73 -37.64 -4.22
C VAL A 156 2.84 -37.77 -5.24
N CYS A 157 2.69 -38.65 -6.23
CA CYS A 157 3.75 -38.90 -7.19
C CYS A 157 3.80 -37.86 -8.31
N TYR A 158 5.02 -37.55 -8.75
CA TYR A 158 5.22 -36.59 -9.83
C TYR A 158 5.07 -37.25 -11.19
N LEU A 159 4.45 -36.52 -12.11
CA LEU A 159 4.36 -36.83 -13.52
C LEU A 159 5.73 -36.67 -14.16
N ASP A 160 6.00 -37.48 -15.16
CA ASP A 160 7.14 -37.27 -16.06
C ASP A 160 7.03 -35.89 -16.72
N GLU A 161 8.18 -35.27 -17.04
CA GLU A 161 8.25 -33.96 -17.73
C GLU A 161 7.37 -33.92 -18.98
N SER A 162 7.28 -35.01 -19.73
CA SER A 162 6.48 -35.12 -20.97
C SER A 162 4.96 -35.22 -20.74
N LYS A 163 4.54 -35.46 -19.50
CA LYS A 163 3.13 -35.64 -19.08
C LYS A 163 2.65 -34.54 -18.16
N LYS A 164 3.50 -33.59 -17.77
CA LYS A 164 3.10 -32.49 -16.88
C LYS A 164 1.96 -31.68 -17.49
N LYS A 165 1.08 -31.17 -16.63
CA LYS A 165 -0.04 -30.31 -17.02
C LYS A 165 0.51 -29.00 -17.63
N PRO A 166 -0.19 -28.38 -18.59
CA PRO A 166 0.16 -27.03 -19.01
C PRO A 166 0.00 -26.07 -17.83
N GLU A 167 0.88 -25.07 -17.75
CA GLU A 167 0.73 -24.02 -16.75
C GLU A 167 -0.48 -23.14 -17.10
N ALA A 168 -1.22 -22.73 -16.09
CA ALA A 168 -2.41 -21.90 -16.22
C ALA A 168 -2.42 -20.81 -15.14
N ASN A 169 -3.16 -19.74 -15.41
CA ASN A 169 -3.44 -18.68 -14.46
C ASN A 169 -4.94 -18.64 -14.15
N ASP A 170 -5.31 -18.69 -12.88
CA ASP A 170 -6.69 -18.54 -12.45
C ASP A 170 -6.93 -17.17 -11.80
N LYS A 171 -7.77 -16.37 -12.46
CA LYS A 171 -8.16 -15.05 -11.99
C LYS A 171 -9.01 -15.11 -10.71
N GLU A 172 -9.58 -16.27 -10.37
CA GLU A 172 -10.30 -16.47 -9.12
C GLU A 172 -9.40 -16.31 -7.88
N ALA A 173 -8.07 -16.37 -8.05
CA ALA A 173 -7.07 -16.07 -7.01
C ALA A 173 -7.02 -14.57 -6.61
N GLY A 174 -7.79 -13.70 -7.26
CA GLY A 174 -7.86 -12.27 -6.96
C GLY A 174 -6.67 -11.51 -7.54
N GLU A 175 -6.24 -10.45 -6.86
CA GLU A 175 -5.03 -9.71 -7.26
C GLU A 175 -3.78 -10.53 -6.98
N CYS A 176 -2.95 -10.71 -8.00
CA CYS A 176 -1.68 -11.41 -7.89
C CYS A 176 -0.70 -10.62 -7.01
N TYR A 177 0.29 -11.32 -6.46
CA TYR A 177 1.50 -10.64 -6.05
C TYR A 177 2.21 -10.12 -7.30
N TYR A 178 2.53 -8.83 -7.27
CA TYR A 178 3.16 -8.15 -8.40
C TYR A 178 4.41 -7.40 -7.96
N THR A 179 5.28 -7.15 -8.92
CA THR A 179 6.42 -6.24 -8.78
C THR A 179 6.51 -5.39 -10.04
N ARG A 180 7.33 -4.34 -10.01
CA ARG A 180 7.63 -3.54 -11.20
C ARG A 180 8.99 -3.90 -11.76
N LEU A 181 9.12 -3.96 -13.08
CA LEU A 181 10.40 -4.26 -13.71
C LEU A 181 11.42 -3.17 -13.35
N GLY A 182 12.55 -3.56 -12.78
CA GLY A 182 13.66 -2.65 -12.53
C GLY A 182 14.37 -2.20 -13.81
N ASP A 183 15.08 -1.09 -13.75
CA ASP A 183 15.91 -0.64 -14.87
C ASP A 183 16.95 -1.68 -15.27
N ASN A 184 17.04 -1.96 -16.58
CA ASN A 184 17.93 -2.97 -17.15
C ASN A 184 17.80 -4.35 -16.48
N SER A 185 16.67 -4.61 -15.81
CA SER A 185 16.40 -5.89 -15.16
C SER A 185 15.69 -6.82 -16.14
N ASN A 186 15.80 -8.11 -15.88
CA ASN A 186 15.03 -9.13 -16.58
C ASN A 186 13.96 -9.66 -15.61
N PRO A 187 12.66 -9.67 -15.99
CA PRO A 187 11.60 -10.14 -15.10
C PRO A 187 11.83 -11.57 -14.61
N TYR A 188 12.44 -12.43 -15.44
CA TYR A 188 12.71 -13.84 -15.10
C TYR A 188 13.83 -14.02 -14.06
N THR A 189 14.63 -13.01 -13.79
CA THR A 189 15.69 -13.05 -12.77
C THR A 189 15.38 -12.19 -11.55
N GLN A 190 14.39 -11.29 -11.65
CA GLN A 190 14.02 -10.38 -10.57
C GLN A 190 13.21 -11.09 -9.46
N VAL A 191 12.49 -12.14 -9.81
CA VAL A 191 11.67 -12.94 -8.88
C VAL A 191 12.07 -14.41 -8.96
N LYS A 192 11.74 -15.19 -7.92
CA LYS A 192 12.09 -16.62 -7.85
C LYS A 192 11.14 -17.53 -8.62
N THR A 193 9.99 -17.01 -9.06
CA THR A 193 8.98 -17.76 -9.80
C THR A 193 9.55 -18.26 -11.13
N PRO A 194 9.47 -19.56 -11.45
CA PRO A 194 9.99 -20.11 -12.70
C PRO A 194 9.36 -19.47 -13.94
N LYS A 195 10.14 -19.35 -15.01
CA LYS A 195 9.71 -18.73 -16.27
C LYS A 195 8.36 -19.22 -16.82
N PRO A 196 8.04 -20.54 -16.87
CA PRO A 196 6.75 -20.99 -17.38
C PRO A 196 5.54 -20.43 -16.62
N TYR A 197 5.65 -20.27 -15.29
CA TYR A 197 4.60 -19.67 -14.47
C TYR A 197 4.49 -18.16 -14.69
N LEU A 198 5.63 -17.46 -14.76
CA LEU A 198 5.65 -16.03 -15.05
C LEU A 198 4.99 -15.70 -16.39
N ASP A 199 5.25 -16.53 -17.42
CA ASP A 199 4.66 -16.36 -18.75
C ASP A 199 3.13 -16.49 -18.73
N VAL A 200 2.57 -17.40 -17.92
CA VAL A 200 1.10 -17.60 -17.87
C VAL A 200 0.39 -16.61 -16.94
N PHE A 201 1.03 -16.19 -15.85
CA PHE A 201 0.50 -15.17 -14.95
C PHE A 201 0.37 -13.81 -15.66
N ASN A 202 1.27 -13.55 -16.60
CA ASN A 202 1.28 -12.33 -17.39
C ASN A 202 0.92 -12.69 -18.82
N SER A 203 -0.36 -12.70 -19.19
CA SER A 203 -0.81 -13.00 -20.56
C SER A 203 -0.13 -12.16 -21.68
N ASN A 204 0.64 -11.14 -21.29
CA ASN A 204 1.52 -10.35 -22.12
C ASN A 204 2.92 -10.98 -22.20
N ASN A 205 3.52 -10.93 -23.39
CA ASN A 205 4.91 -11.34 -23.56
C ASN A 205 5.84 -10.48 -22.67
N LEU A 206 6.32 -11.02 -21.54
CA LEU A 206 7.21 -10.36 -20.59
C LEU A 206 8.54 -9.88 -21.22
N THR A 207 8.84 -10.26 -22.45
CA THR A 207 9.97 -9.66 -23.20
C THR A 207 9.70 -8.23 -23.70
N LYS A 208 8.44 -7.78 -23.66
CA LYS A 208 8.02 -6.44 -24.09
C LYS A 208 7.78 -5.46 -22.93
N ILE A 209 7.81 -5.95 -21.68
CA ILE A 209 7.58 -5.11 -20.51
C ILE A 209 8.71 -4.09 -20.39
N VAL A 210 8.36 -2.82 -20.14
CA VAL A 210 9.35 -1.75 -19.98
C VAL A 210 9.67 -1.50 -18.52
N SER A 211 10.80 -0.85 -18.26
CA SER A 211 11.17 -0.48 -16.89
C SER A 211 10.06 0.34 -16.22
N GLY A 212 9.67 -0.05 -15.02
CA GLY A 212 8.60 0.57 -14.26
C GLY A 212 7.21 -0.04 -14.43
N GLU A 213 6.98 -0.83 -15.48
CA GLU A 213 5.71 -1.54 -15.69
C GLU A 213 5.58 -2.72 -14.71
N ALA A 214 4.37 -2.95 -14.22
CA ALA A 214 4.08 -3.99 -13.24
C ALA A 214 3.82 -5.35 -13.90
N PHE A 215 4.22 -6.43 -13.23
CA PHE A 215 3.91 -7.79 -13.65
C PHE A 215 3.65 -8.69 -12.45
N CYS A 216 2.78 -9.68 -12.65
CA CYS A 216 2.46 -10.72 -11.68
C CYS A 216 3.63 -11.69 -11.53
N TYR A 217 3.91 -12.10 -10.30
CA TYR A 217 4.80 -13.24 -10.04
C TYR A 217 4.11 -14.37 -9.27
N SER A 218 2.82 -14.24 -8.96
CA SER A 218 1.96 -15.33 -8.48
C SER A 218 0.71 -15.45 -9.36
N GLU A 219 -0.09 -16.48 -9.10
CA GLU A 219 -1.42 -16.64 -9.69
C GLU A 219 -2.35 -15.46 -9.34
N GLY A 220 -3.29 -15.13 -10.24
CA GLY A 220 -4.24 -14.04 -10.10
C GLY A 220 -4.22 -13.05 -11.27
N SER A 221 -4.89 -11.92 -11.08
CA SER A 221 -4.90 -10.80 -12.02
C SER A 221 -3.95 -9.71 -11.55
N LEU A 222 -3.23 -9.07 -12.48
CA LEU A 222 -2.49 -7.87 -12.17
C LEU A 222 -3.47 -6.81 -11.64
N PRO A 223 -3.22 -6.19 -10.47
CA PRO A 223 -4.05 -5.07 -10.03
C PRO A 223 -4.01 -3.94 -11.06
N ASP A 224 -4.95 -3.00 -10.99
CA ASP A 224 -4.92 -1.81 -11.86
C ASP A 224 -3.82 -0.84 -11.38
N VAL A 225 -2.59 -1.21 -11.73
CA VAL A 225 -1.37 -0.48 -11.44
C VAL A 225 -0.71 -0.16 -12.77
N GLY A 226 -0.97 1.03 -13.30
CA GLY A 226 -0.32 1.56 -14.50
C GLY A 226 1.16 1.88 -14.27
N ILE A 227 1.76 2.63 -15.20
CA ILE A 227 3.21 2.68 -15.38
C ILE A 227 3.88 3.66 -14.40
N CYS A 228 4.86 3.16 -13.66
CA CYS A 228 5.69 3.90 -12.69
C CYS A 228 7.04 4.16 -13.36
N VAL A 229 7.19 5.24 -14.12
CA VAL A 229 8.45 5.51 -14.85
C VAL A 229 9.54 5.83 -13.84
N PRO A 230 10.59 4.99 -13.69
CA PRO A 230 11.64 5.24 -12.73
C PRO A 230 12.47 6.45 -13.17
N ILE A 231 12.59 7.40 -12.26
CA ILE A 231 13.46 8.55 -12.41
C ILE A 231 14.77 8.25 -11.69
N LYS A 232 15.77 7.81 -12.46
CA LYS A 232 17.16 7.88 -12.03
C LYS A 232 17.62 9.32 -12.17
N SER A 233 17.71 10.02 -11.06
CA SER A 233 18.25 11.36 -11.05
C SER A 233 19.33 11.50 -10.01
N ASN A 234 20.40 12.16 -10.44
CA ASN A 234 21.36 12.79 -9.57
C ASN A 234 20.66 14.00 -8.98
N MET A 235 20.04 13.84 -7.81
CA MET A 235 19.36 14.95 -7.16
C MET A 235 20.30 15.64 -6.18
N ASP A 236 20.07 16.93 -6.02
CA ASP A 236 20.92 17.76 -5.20
C ASP A 236 20.47 17.70 -3.73
N PHE A 237 21.34 17.13 -2.90
CA PHE A 237 21.34 17.35 -1.46
C PHE A 237 21.91 18.73 -1.17
N LYS A 238 21.02 19.62 -0.77
CA LYS A 238 21.27 21.05 -0.56
C LYS A 238 21.33 21.33 0.93
N TYR A 239 22.28 22.16 1.36
CA TYR A 239 22.47 22.44 2.78
C TYR A 239 22.99 23.86 3.04
N TYR A 240 22.73 24.31 4.26
CA TYR A 240 23.22 25.57 4.79
C TYR A 240 24.26 25.32 5.89
N ASN A 241 25.37 26.07 5.84
CA ASN A 241 26.57 25.93 6.67
C ASN A 241 27.37 24.63 6.46
N LYS A 242 28.66 24.63 6.85
CA LYS A 242 29.49 23.42 6.82
C LYS A 242 29.01 22.42 7.88
N SER A 243 28.66 21.21 7.45
CA SER A 243 28.25 20.10 8.34
C SER A 243 29.29 19.85 9.44
N PRO A 244 28.94 19.92 10.74
CA PRO A 244 29.81 19.41 11.79
C PRO A 244 29.85 17.88 11.71
N LYS A 245 31.07 17.32 11.58
CA LYS A 245 31.32 15.88 11.35
C LYS A 245 30.98 14.97 12.55
N GLN A 246 30.64 15.53 13.70
CA GLN A 246 30.19 14.79 14.89
C GLN A 246 28.88 15.41 15.35
N ASP A 247 27.79 14.66 15.22
CA ASP A 247 26.46 15.21 15.46
C ASP A 247 25.63 14.29 16.35
N LEU A 248 25.35 14.77 17.56
CA LEU A 248 24.48 14.12 18.55
C LEU A 248 23.04 13.96 18.02
N ASP A 249 22.66 14.75 17.00
CA ASP A 249 21.31 14.75 16.43
C ASP A 249 21.13 13.77 15.26
N LYS A 250 22.18 13.06 14.85
CA LYS A 250 22.13 12.09 13.73
C LYS A 250 20.98 11.09 13.88
N GLN A 251 20.84 10.48 15.05
CA GLN A 251 19.77 9.49 15.25
C GLN A 251 18.38 10.11 15.24
N LYS A 252 18.24 11.35 15.74
CA LYS A 252 16.96 12.08 15.72
C LYS A 252 16.53 12.37 14.28
N VAL A 253 17.48 12.73 13.42
CA VAL A 253 17.22 12.99 11.99
C VAL A 253 16.91 11.70 11.23
N ILE A 254 17.61 10.59 11.51
CA ILE A 254 17.26 9.28 10.94
C ILE A 254 15.84 8.88 11.35
N ASN A 255 15.48 9.09 12.63
CA ASN A 255 14.12 8.84 13.10
C ASN A 255 13.09 9.73 12.39
N ALA A 256 13.40 11.00 12.13
CA ALA A 256 12.54 11.90 11.36
C ALA A 256 12.35 11.40 9.92
N LEU A 257 13.42 10.99 9.23
CA LEU A 257 13.36 10.44 7.87
C LEU A 257 12.53 9.14 7.83
N ASN A 258 12.75 8.23 8.78
CA ASN A 258 11.97 6.99 8.87
C ASN A 258 10.49 7.27 9.13
N THR A 259 10.17 8.26 9.98
CA THR A 259 8.79 8.66 10.26
C THR A 259 8.12 9.25 9.02
N LEU A 260 8.81 10.13 8.29
CA LEU A 260 8.29 10.68 7.04
C LEU A 260 8.07 9.58 5.99
N SER A 261 9.03 8.66 5.84
CA SER A 261 8.91 7.50 4.94
C SER A 261 7.68 6.64 5.26
N LYS A 262 7.48 6.32 6.55
CA LYS A 262 6.34 5.57 7.03
C LYS A 262 5.01 6.28 6.76
N ASN A 263 4.93 7.57 7.08
CA ASN A 263 3.72 8.37 6.86
C ASN A 263 3.30 8.40 5.38
N PHE A 264 4.27 8.37 4.46
CA PHE A 264 3.99 8.27 3.03
C PHE A 264 3.42 6.90 2.64
N THR A 265 4.00 5.81 3.15
CA THR A 265 3.51 4.45 2.84
C THR A 265 2.11 4.19 3.38
N GLU A 266 1.70 4.88 4.45
CA GLU A 266 0.40 4.71 5.11
C GLU A 266 -0.67 5.69 4.63
N SER A 267 -0.34 6.63 3.74
CA SER A 267 -1.25 7.69 3.31
C SER A 267 -1.46 7.72 1.80
N GLU A 268 -2.68 7.40 1.37
CA GLU A 268 -3.04 7.35 -0.05
C GLU A 268 -3.26 8.75 -0.66
N ASN A 269 -3.82 9.71 0.09
CA ASN A 269 -4.33 10.98 -0.46
C ASN A 269 -3.68 12.25 0.11
N ARG A 270 -2.49 12.15 0.72
CA ARG A 270 -1.81 13.29 1.36
C ARG A 270 -0.45 13.57 0.71
N GLN A 271 -0.20 14.85 0.44
CA GLN A 271 0.98 15.32 -0.30
C GLN A 271 2.01 15.98 0.61
N SER A 272 1.59 16.42 1.79
CA SER A 272 2.45 17.11 2.75
C SER A 272 2.48 16.42 4.10
N PHE A 273 3.67 16.31 4.67
CA PHE A 273 3.87 15.68 5.97
C PHE A 273 4.81 16.54 6.80
N ILE A 274 4.42 16.82 8.04
CA ILE A 274 5.27 17.52 9.01
C ILE A 274 5.68 16.55 10.11
N TYR A 275 6.95 16.63 10.50
CA TYR A 275 7.51 15.97 11.67
C TYR A 275 8.00 17.04 12.63
N GLN A 276 7.70 16.89 13.92
CA GLN A 276 8.21 17.79 14.95
C GLN A 276 8.46 17.00 16.24
N LYS A 277 9.74 16.81 16.58
CA LYS A 277 10.14 16.13 17.81
C LYS A 277 11.61 16.42 18.13
N ASP A 278 11.96 16.54 19.40
CA ASP A 278 13.36 16.66 19.88
C ASP A 278 14.15 17.81 19.20
N ASN A 279 13.49 18.95 18.98
CA ASN A 279 13.99 20.13 18.24
C ASN A 279 14.26 19.89 16.74
N ILE A 280 13.94 18.71 16.22
CA ILE A 280 13.96 18.41 14.80
C ILE A 280 12.59 18.69 14.20
N VAL A 281 12.57 19.54 13.17
CA VAL A 281 11.43 19.74 12.31
C VAL A 281 11.74 19.15 10.94
N GLY A 282 10.85 18.30 10.44
CA GLY A 282 10.89 17.79 9.09
C GLY A 282 9.66 18.21 8.32
N TYR A 283 9.81 18.48 7.02
CA TYR A 283 8.70 18.68 6.11
C TYR A 283 8.95 17.89 4.83
N MET A 284 7.92 17.22 4.35
CA MET A 284 7.95 16.51 3.09
C MET A 284 6.82 17.00 2.19
N TRP A 285 7.14 17.26 0.91
CA TRP A 285 6.19 17.46 -0.17
C TRP A 285 6.32 16.33 -1.19
N LEU A 286 5.20 15.82 -1.65
CA LEU A 286 5.08 14.76 -2.62
C LEU A 286 3.97 15.11 -3.61
N GLY A 287 4.34 15.35 -4.85
CA GLY A 287 3.39 15.52 -5.92
C GLY A 287 2.53 14.26 -6.12
N GLN A 288 1.31 14.44 -6.61
CA GLN A 288 0.32 13.37 -6.75
C GLN A 288 0.78 12.19 -7.60
N ARG A 289 1.75 12.40 -8.49
CA ARG A 289 2.30 11.37 -9.38
C ARG A 289 3.57 10.74 -8.83
N ILE A 290 4.06 11.13 -7.66
CA ILE A 290 5.25 10.54 -7.06
C ILE A 290 4.90 9.21 -6.38
N ASN A 291 5.68 8.18 -6.67
CA ASN A 291 5.56 6.87 -6.02
C ASN A 291 6.92 6.20 -5.79
N ASN A 292 6.95 5.11 -5.03
CA ASN A 292 8.12 4.27 -4.79
C ASN A 292 9.37 5.05 -4.34
N THR A 293 9.27 5.76 -3.22
CA THR A 293 10.33 6.63 -2.68
C THR A 293 11.29 5.91 -1.73
N GLU A 294 11.28 4.58 -1.67
CA GLU A 294 12.11 3.82 -0.71
C GLU A 294 13.60 4.07 -0.92
N ASN A 295 14.06 3.97 -2.17
CA ASN A 295 15.46 4.23 -2.53
C ASN A 295 15.90 5.66 -2.19
N LEU A 296 14.99 6.63 -2.33
CA LEU A 296 15.19 8.01 -1.90
C LEU A 296 15.50 8.12 -0.42
N PHE A 297 14.65 7.55 0.43
CA PHE A 297 14.85 7.60 1.88
C PHE A 297 16.12 6.84 2.29
N ASN A 298 16.40 5.70 1.66
CA ASN A 298 17.63 4.93 1.90
C ASN A 298 18.88 5.75 1.54
N SER A 299 18.89 6.42 0.39
CA SER A 299 20.00 7.28 -0.03
C SER A 299 20.20 8.47 0.92
N LEU A 300 19.12 9.12 1.37
CA LEU A 300 19.19 10.23 2.33
C LEU A 300 19.68 9.78 3.70
N THR A 301 19.15 8.67 4.22
CA THR A 301 19.58 8.08 5.49
C THR A 301 21.05 7.67 5.43
N ASN A 302 21.51 7.11 4.31
CA ASN A 302 22.91 6.77 4.10
C ASN A 302 23.82 8.01 4.06
N GLU A 303 23.37 9.10 3.42
CA GLU A 303 24.12 10.35 3.40
C GLU A 303 24.28 10.94 4.80
N VAL A 304 23.18 11.07 5.54
CA VAL A 304 23.16 11.51 6.95
C VAL A 304 24.05 10.59 7.80
N THR A 305 23.99 9.29 7.55
CA THR A 305 24.78 8.31 8.29
C THR A 305 26.28 8.48 8.07
N LYS A 306 26.69 8.72 6.82
CA LYS A 306 28.11 8.84 6.47
C LYS A 306 28.70 10.21 6.79
N ASN A 307 27.92 11.29 6.63
CA ASN A 307 28.45 12.66 6.60
C ASN A 307 27.92 13.58 7.71
N GLY A 308 27.09 13.06 8.62
CA GLY A 308 26.48 13.87 9.69
C GLY A 308 25.30 14.71 9.18
N VAL A 309 24.80 15.62 10.02
CA VAL A 309 23.60 16.40 9.71
C VAL A 309 23.90 17.91 9.73
N PRO A 310 23.67 18.63 8.61
CA PRO A 310 23.69 20.10 8.61
C PRO A 310 22.57 20.71 9.47
N ASP A 311 22.72 21.97 9.90
CA ASP A 311 21.70 22.68 10.71
C ASP A 311 20.31 22.66 10.05
N HIS A 312 20.29 22.88 8.74
CA HIS A 312 19.17 22.51 7.89
C HIS A 312 19.68 22.04 6.53
N PHE A 313 18.99 21.04 6.00
CA PHE A 313 19.23 20.51 4.68
C PHE A 313 17.91 20.17 4.02
N TYR A 314 17.97 20.08 2.70
CA TYR A 314 16.85 19.59 1.94
C TYR A 314 17.30 18.87 0.69
N TYR A 315 16.35 18.12 0.17
CA TYR A 315 16.49 17.31 -1.00
C TYR A 315 15.26 17.55 -1.86
N GLU A 316 15.45 17.93 -3.11
CA GLU A 316 14.31 18.25 -3.99
C GLU A 316 14.53 17.78 -5.42
N TYR A 317 13.44 17.30 -6.03
CA TYR A 317 13.28 17.16 -7.46
C TYR A 317 12.17 18.12 -7.86
N ALA A 318 12.49 19.17 -8.61
CA ALA A 318 11.52 20.15 -9.06
C ALA A 318 11.63 20.33 -10.57
N LYS A 319 10.49 20.29 -11.25
CA LYS A 319 10.36 20.38 -12.71
C LYS A 319 9.34 21.43 -13.15
N ASN A 320 9.05 22.43 -12.31
CA ASN A 320 7.99 23.42 -12.54
C ASN A 320 6.60 22.79 -12.69
N ASP A 321 6.41 21.62 -12.07
CA ASP A 321 5.13 20.91 -12.02
C ASP A 321 4.98 20.31 -10.60
N PRO A 322 4.03 20.80 -9.79
CA PRO A 322 3.84 20.31 -8.43
C PRO A 322 3.41 18.85 -8.37
N MET A 323 2.81 18.29 -9.43
CA MET A 323 2.37 16.88 -9.46
C MET A 323 3.52 15.89 -9.52
N ILE A 324 4.67 16.29 -10.07
CA ILE A 324 5.87 15.46 -10.19
C ILE A 324 7.02 16.00 -9.34
N GLN A 325 6.74 16.90 -8.41
CA GLN A 325 7.73 17.44 -7.50
C GLN A 325 7.82 16.60 -6.22
N ILE A 326 9.04 16.38 -5.73
CA ILE A 326 9.27 15.82 -4.41
C ILE A 326 10.27 16.71 -3.66
N GLY A 327 10.04 16.90 -2.37
CA GLY A 327 10.93 17.65 -1.50
C GLY A 327 10.94 17.08 -0.08
N ILE A 328 12.11 16.94 0.53
CA ILE A 328 12.27 16.59 1.95
C ILE A 328 13.19 17.64 2.58
N PHE A 329 12.69 18.34 3.60
CA PHE A 329 13.40 19.38 4.34
C PHE A 329 13.54 18.92 5.80
N ILE A 330 14.72 19.11 6.37
CA ILE A 330 14.99 18.82 7.78
C ILE A 330 15.71 20.03 8.38
N ASN A 331 15.28 20.44 9.57
CA ASN A 331 15.84 21.54 10.34
C ASN A 331 16.02 21.13 11.80
N LYS A 332 17.25 21.27 12.32
CA LYS A 332 17.61 20.91 13.70
C LYS A 332 17.36 22.00 14.73
N GLN A 333 16.98 23.20 14.30
CA GLN A 333 16.74 24.37 15.15
C GLN A 333 15.26 24.53 15.52
N GLY A 334 14.41 23.55 15.19
CA GLY A 334 12.99 23.61 15.56
C GLY A 334 12.15 24.62 14.78
N ASN A 335 12.66 25.21 13.69
CA ASN A 335 11.95 26.26 12.95
C ASN A 335 10.83 25.70 12.06
N VAL A 336 9.64 25.61 12.63
CA VAL A 336 8.40 25.15 11.97
C VAL A 336 7.96 26.10 10.85
N ASP A 337 8.12 27.40 11.01
CA ASP A 337 7.66 28.38 10.02
C ASP A 337 8.46 28.30 8.72
N LEU A 338 9.78 28.10 8.83
CA LEU A 338 10.63 27.84 7.68
C LEU A 338 10.21 26.56 6.96
N ALA A 339 9.98 25.47 7.69
CA ALA A 339 9.51 24.21 7.12
C ALA A 339 8.18 24.38 6.35
N LYS A 340 7.22 25.12 6.91
CA LYS A 340 5.95 25.45 6.23
C LYS A 340 6.17 26.32 5.00
N GLN A 341 7.09 27.29 5.06
CA GLN A 341 7.44 28.12 3.91
C GLN A 341 8.03 27.29 2.76
N VAL A 342 8.92 26.34 3.07
CA VAL A 342 9.47 25.40 2.07
C VAL A 342 8.33 24.59 1.42
N GLY A 343 7.42 24.06 2.24
CA GLY A 343 6.25 23.33 1.75
C GLY A 343 5.40 24.12 0.77
N LYS A 344 5.13 25.39 1.06
CA LYS A 344 4.38 26.28 0.15
C LYS A 344 5.10 26.45 -1.17
N VAL A 345 6.42 26.69 -1.17
CA VAL A 345 7.20 26.85 -2.41
C VAL A 345 7.16 25.57 -3.25
N TRP A 346 7.35 24.41 -2.63
CA TRP A 346 7.32 23.13 -3.34
C TRP A 346 5.95 22.80 -3.94
N SER A 347 4.88 23.17 -3.25
CA SER A 347 3.53 23.02 -3.80
C SER A 347 3.26 23.89 -5.02
N THR A 348 4.13 24.84 -5.37
CA THR A 348 3.98 25.60 -6.62
C THR A 348 4.81 25.03 -7.77
N GLY A 349 5.42 23.85 -7.63
CA GLY A 349 6.33 23.31 -8.65
C GLY A 349 7.73 23.94 -8.64
N LYS A 350 8.03 24.87 -7.71
CA LYS A 350 9.26 25.66 -7.72
C LYS A 350 10.32 25.08 -6.78
N GLN A 351 11.59 25.37 -7.09
CA GLN A 351 12.72 25.05 -6.23
C GLN A 351 12.79 25.99 -5.04
N PHE A 352 13.17 25.47 -3.88
CA PHE A 352 13.52 26.29 -2.74
C PHE A 352 14.98 26.77 -2.91
N ASN A 353 15.19 28.08 -2.94
CA ASN A 353 16.50 28.69 -3.21
C ASN A 353 17.09 29.33 -1.95
N ASN A 354 17.66 28.50 -1.07
CA ASN A 354 18.41 28.97 0.09
C ASN A 354 19.54 27.98 0.44
N ILE A 355 20.66 28.06 -0.29
CA ILE A 355 21.78 27.11 -0.16
C ILE A 355 23.11 27.81 0.05
N THR A 356 23.98 27.19 0.84
CA THR A 356 25.42 27.50 0.86
C THR A 356 26.27 26.41 0.19
N GLY A 357 25.71 25.22 0.01
CA GLY A 357 26.38 24.09 -0.63
C GLY A 357 25.39 23.09 -1.24
N LYS A 358 25.88 22.31 -2.20
CA LYS A 358 25.14 21.21 -2.82
C LYS A 358 26.03 19.99 -3.01
N LYS A 359 25.45 18.81 -2.90
CA LYS A 359 26.06 17.52 -3.22
C LYS A 359 25.07 16.70 -4.01
N SER A 360 25.50 16.13 -5.12
CA SER A 360 24.64 15.24 -5.88
C SER A 360 24.62 13.85 -5.24
N ILE A 361 23.43 13.29 -5.04
CA ILE A 361 23.21 11.94 -4.52
C ILE A 361 22.42 11.17 -5.57
N SER A 362 22.95 10.03 -6.00
CA SER A 362 22.24 9.13 -6.88
C SER A 362 21.08 8.48 -6.12
N THR A 363 19.87 8.65 -6.65
CA THR A 363 18.69 7.99 -6.12
C THR A 363 17.70 7.65 -7.23
N SER A 364 16.65 6.93 -6.86
CA SER A 364 15.47 6.75 -7.68
C SER A 364 14.17 6.89 -6.91
N PHE A 365 13.15 7.30 -7.63
CA PHE A 365 11.73 7.24 -7.30
C PHE A 365 10.97 7.08 -8.62
N CYS A 366 9.66 6.89 -8.58
CA CYS A 366 8.85 6.83 -9.79
C CYS A 366 7.95 8.05 -9.98
N ILE A 367 7.64 8.31 -11.25
CA ILE A 367 6.50 9.13 -11.64
C ILE A 367 5.42 8.23 -12.27
N LEU A 368 4.21 8.29 -11.72
CA LEU A 368 3.01 7.62 -12.21
C LEU A 368 2.49 8.28 -13.49
N ASP A 369 1.72 7.53 -14.28
CA ASP A 369 0.91 8.12 -15.35
C ASP A 369 -0.10 9.12 -14.76
N ASN A 370 -0.51 10.12 -15.54
CA ASN A 370 -1.46 11.14 -15.08
C ASN A 370 -2.81 10.54 -14.67
N LYS A 371 -3.25 9.44 -15.31
CA LYS A 371 -4.50 8.76 -14.97
C LYS A 371 -4.49 8.08 -13.60
N GLU A 372 -3.31 7.91 -13.00
CA GLU A 372 -3.10 7.19 -11.74
C GLU A 372 -2.61 8.11 -10.61
N LYS A 373 -2.64 9.42 -10.83
CA LYS A 373 -2.23 10.36 -9.80
C LYS A 373 -3.10 10.14 -8.56
N ARG A 374 -2.45 10.25 -7.40
CA ARG A 374 -3.12 10.14 -6.10
C ARG A 374 -4.10 11.30 -5.90
N GLY A 375 -5.15 11.06 -5.11
CA GLY A 375 -6.07 12.11 -4.68
C GLY A 375 -5.31 13.21 -3.95
N PHE A 376 -5.72 14.46 -4.12
CA PHE A 376 -5.10 15.60 -3.47
C PHE A 376 -5.88 16.03 -2.24
N THR A 377 -5.19 16.46 -1.19
CA THR A 377 -5.83 17.12 -0.04
C THR A 377 -5.04 18.36 0.33
N ASN A 378 -5.68 19.53 0.26
CA ASN A 378 -5.07 20.78 0.65
C ASN A 378 -4.73 20.77 2.15
N ASP A 379 -3.49 21.08 2.50
CA ASP A 379 -3.01 21.07 3.87
C ASP A 379 -3.09 22.47 4.50
N TYR A 380 -4.21 22.75 5.15
CA TYR A 380 -4.43 24.02 5.85
C TYR A 380 -3.48 24.25 7.04
N SER A 381 -2.82 23.20 7.56
CA SER A 381 -1.92 23.31 8.70
C SER A 381 -0.64 24.11 8.39
N VAL A 382 -0.32 24.29 7.10
CA VAL A 382 0.83 25.10 6.64
C VAL A 382 0.61 26.61 6.76
N GLY A 383 -0.58 27.05 7.15
CA GLY A 383 -0.89 28.46 7.33
C GLY A 383 -1.41 29.13 6.06
N GLN A 384 -1.29 30.47 6.00
CA GLN A 384 -1.68 31.26 4.82
C GLN A 384 -0.93 30.81 3.57
N CYS A 385 -1.64 30.55 2.50
CA CYS A 385 -1.05 30.18 1.22
C CYS A 385 -0.33 31.37 0.55
N LEU A 386 0.59 31.07 -0.35
CA LEU A 386 0.98 32.01 -1.39
C LEU A 386 -0.26 32.26 -2.25
N ASN A 387 -0.53 33.52 -2.54
CA ASN A 387 -1.79 33.93 -3.15
C ASN A 387 -1.58 34.82 -4.38
N PHE A 388 -2.69 35.12 -5.05
CA PHE A 388 -2.80 36.05 -6.16
C PHE A 388 -4.24 36.59 -6.23
N THR A 389 -4.40 37.73 -6.90
CA THR A 389 -5.72 38.28 -7.23
C THR A 389 -6.22 37.64 -8.53
N TYR A 390 -7.44 37.12 -8.52
CA TYR A 390 -8.05 36.49 -9.68
C TYR A 390 -8.44 37.54 -10.72
N GLU A 391 -7.86 37.43 -11.91
CA GLU A 391 -8.02 38.35 -13.04
C GLU A 391 -8.02 37.54 -14.36
N GLU A 392 -8.42 38.18 -15.46
CA GLU A 392 -8.51 37.53 -16.77
C GLU A 392 -7.09 37.21 -17.25
N ASN A 393 -6.85 35.99 -17.70
CA ASN A 393 -5.55 35.55 -18.23
C ASN A 393 -4.38 35.60 -17.22
N VAL A 394 -4.65 35.58 -15.90
CA VAL A 394 -3.58 35.54 -14.90
C VAL A 394 -2.85 34.19 -14.95
N ASN A 395 -1.59 34.20 -15.39
CA ASN A 395 -0.75 33.00 -15.39
C ASN A 395 0.05 32.93 -14.09
N VAL A 396 -0.37 32.05 -13.18
CA VAL A 396 0.32 31.81 -11.90
C VAL A 396 1.30 30.64 -11.94
N GLY A 397 1.50 30.03 -13.12
CA GLY A 397 2.39 28.89 -13.33
C GLY A 397 1.84 27.56 -12.82
N LEU A 398 0.52 27.45 -12.67
CA LEU A 398 -0.19 26.24 -12.26
C LEU A 398 -1.31 25.93 -13.25
N THR A 399 -1.69 24.66 -13.36
CA THR A 399 -2.86 24.24 -14.13
C THR A 399 -4.13 24.55 -13.37
N ASP A 400 -5.26 24.70 -14.08
CA ASP A 400 -6.57 24.87 -13.46
C ASP A 400 -6.90 23.73 -12.50
N GLU A 401 -6.47 22.51 -12.84
CA GLU A 401 -6.61 21.34 -11.98
C GLU A 401 -5.97 21.55 -10.60
N ILE A 402 -4.73 22.04 -10.54
CA ILE A 402 -4.08 22.32 -9.25
C ILE A 402 -4.74 23.52 -8.53
N LEU A 403 -5.22 24.51 -9.28
CA LEU A 403 -5.88 25.67 -8.69
C LEU A 403 -7.23 25.30 -8.05
N VAL A 404 -8.00 24.41 -8.66
CA VAL A 404 -9.24 23.86 -8.09
C VAL A 404 -8.94 23.14 -6.77
N GLU A 405 -7.86 22.38 -6.73
CA GLU A 405 -7.43 21.65 -5.54
C GLU A 405 -7.00 22.56 -4.37
N TYR A 406 -6.35 23.69 -4.68
CA TYR A 406 -5.96 24.67 -3.65
C TYR A 406 -7.11 25.57 -3.20
N ASN A 407 -8.18 25.66 -4.00
CA ASN A 407 -9.29 26.60 -3.79
C ASN A 407 -10.64 25.88 -3.95
N PRO A 408 -11.17 25.26 -2.88
CA PRO A 408 -12.53 24.74 -2.88
C PRO A 408 -13.52 25.90 -3.15
N GLY A 409 -14.03 25.98 -4.39
CA GLY A 409 -14.81 27.13 -4.87
C GLY A 409 -14.17 27.93 -6.01
N PHE A 410 -13.07 27.44 -6.61
CA PHE A 410 -12.40 28.08 -7.75
C PHE A 410 -13.37 28.47 -8.88
N TYR A 411 -14.32 27.61 -9.24
CA TYR A 411 -15.32 27.87 -10.28
C TYR A 411 -16.38 28.92 -9.90
N SER A 412 -16.40 29.36 -8.65
CA SER A 412 -17.28 30.42 -8.15
C SER A 412 -16.53 31.72 -7.83
N ALA A 413 -15.22 31.76 -8.10
CA ALA A 413 -14.39 32.94 -7.88
C ALA A 413 -14.76 34.07 -8.85
N ASN A 414 -14.80 35.30 -8.33
CA ASN A 414 -15.04 36.52 -9.09
C ASN A 414 -13.75 37.29 -9.32
N TYR A 415 -13.74 38.13 -10.35
CA TYR A 415 -12.69 39.11 -10.57
C TYR A 415 -12.40 39.91 -9.28
N GLY A 416 -11.12 39.95 -8.89
CA GLY A 416 -10.68 40.62 -7.67
C GLY A 416 -10.59 39.71 -6.44
N ASP A 417 -11.10 38.47 -6.49
CA ASP A 417 -10.99 37.53 -5.37
C ASP A 417 -9.53 37.14 -5.14
N THR A 418 -9.16 36.91 -3.88
CA THR A 418 -7.82 36.41 -3.52
C THR A 418 -7.82 34.90 -3.46
N LEU A 419 -7.06 34.26 -4.33
CA LEU A 419 -6.95 32.80 -4.45
C LEU A 419 -5.56 32.31 -4.05
N CYS A 420 -5.49 31.04 -3.64
CA CYS A 420 -4.27 30.32 -3.36
C CYS A 420 -3.59 29.78 -4.62
N LYS A 421 -2.28 29.95 -4.70
CA LYS A 421 -1.37 29.30 -5.66
C LYS A 421 -0.36 28.38 -4.98
N SER A 422 -0.61 28.03 -3.72
CA SER A 422 0.12 27.01 -2.96
C SER A 422 -0.87 26.35 -2.00
N ILE A 423 -0.46 25.26 -1.36
CA ILE A 423 -1.18 24.74 -0.19
C ILE A 423 -1.34 25.78 0.91
N GLY A 424 -2.39 25.60 1.73
CA GLY A 424 -2.75 26.47 2.83
C GLY A 424 -4.13 27.11 2.64
N TYR A 425 -4.45 28.09 3.48
CA TYR A 425 -5.71 28.85 3.40
C TYR A 425 -5.49 30.24 2.79
N PRO A 426 -6.48 30.81 2.08
CA PRO A 426 -6.38 32.13 1.47
C PRO A 426 -6.22 33.24 2.54
N PRO A 427 -5.53 34.35 2.23
CA PRO A 427 -5.28 35.45 3.17
C PRO A 427 -6.52 36.13 3.79
N SER A 428 -7.71 35.88 3.28
CA SER A 428 -8.97 36.44 3.78
C SER A 428 -9.73 35.52 4.75
N ASN A 429 -9.26 34.28 4.97
CA ASN A 429 -9.75 33.42 6.04
C ASN A 429 -8.74 33.47 7.19
N LYS A 430 -8.83 34.50 8.04
CA LYS A 430 -8.07 34.54 9.29
C LYS A 430 -8.38 33.22 10.06
N PRO A 431 -7.40 32.56 10.69
CA PRO A 431 -7.68 31.49 11.65
C PRO A 431 -8.57 32.05 12.76
N ILE A 432 -9.65 31.33 13.08
CA ILE A 432 -10.66 31.63 14.11
C ILE A 432 -10.08 32.40 15.31
N LYS A 433 -8.94 31.95 15.85
CA LYS A 433 -8.31 32.50 17.06
C LYS A 433 -7.99 34.00 17.07
N ASP A 434 -7.87 34.69 15.93
CA ASP A 434 -7.29 36.05 15.87
C ASP A 434 -8.28 37.18 15.53
N TYR A 435 -9.58 36.94 15.36
CA TYR A 435 -10.51 37.99 14.92
C TYR A 435 -11.85 38.11 15.66
N CYS A 436 -12.15 37.23 16.62
CA CYS A 436 -13.32 37.43 17.47
C CYS A 436 -13.15 36.82 18.86
N LYS A 437 -14.02 37.26 19.77
CA LYS A 437 -14.18 36.66 21.09
C LYS A 437 -14.89 35.31 20.91
N PHE A 438 -14.35 34.28 21.56
CA PHE A 438 -14.90 32.93 21.54
C PHE A 438 -15.78 32.63 22.75
N TYR A 439 -16.77 31.79 22.50
CA TYR A 439 -17.53 31.05 23.48
C TYR A 439 -17.31 29.56 23.27
N ILE A 440 -17.17 28.80 24.36
CA ILE A 440 -17.11 27.33 24.32
C ILE A 440 -18.52 26.83 24.62
N VAL A 441 -19.13 26.16 23.64
CA VAL A 441 -20.46 25.55 23.75
C VAL A 441 -20.48 24.62 24.96
N GLN A 442 -21.47 24.80 25.83
CA GLN A 442 -21.75 23.90 26.93
C GLN A 442 -22.85 22.91 26.53
N GLU A 443 -23.05 21.87 27.33
CA GLU A 443 -24.20 20.98 27.18
C GLU A 443 -25.51 21.79 27.13
N ASP A 444 -26.42 21.40 26.24
CA ASP A 444 -27.71 22.04 25.97
C ASP A 444 -27.69 23.49 25.46
N ASP A 445 -26.53 24.04 25.09
CA ASP A 445 -26.51 25.37 24.48
C ASP A 445 -27.14 25.38 23.07
N THR A 446 -27.84 26.48 22.78
CA THR A 446 -28.36 26.84 21.46
C THR A 446 -27.79 28.20 21.07
N CYS A 447 -27.83 28.60 19.80
CA CYS A 447 -27.41 29.96 19.43
C CYS A 447 -28.21 31.03 20.18
N VAL A 448 -29.50 30.80 20.43
CA VAL A 448 -30.34 31.72 21.21
C VAL A 448 -29.85 31.82 22.66
N SER A 449 -29.56 30.68 23.30
CA SER A 449 -29.05 30.69 24.69
C SER A 449 -27.69 31.36 24.78
N ILE A 450 -26.81 31.16 23.80
CA ILE A 450 -25.50 31.80 23.73
C ILE A 450 -25.65 33.31 23.50
N ALA A 451 -26.46 33.73 22.53
CA ALA A 451 -26.71 35.14 22.22
C ALA A 451 -27.22 35.91 23.44
N SER A 452 -28.14 35.32 24.20
CA SER A 452 -28.72 35.94 25.41
C SER A 452 -27.69 36.25 26.51
N LYS A 453 -26.53 35.58 26.52
CA LYS A 453 -25.43 35.82 27.48
C LYS A 453 -24.63 37.10 27.16
N TYR A 454 -24.79 37.66 25.95
CA TYR A 454 -23.99 38.78 25.45
C TYR A 454 -24.89 39.94 25.01
N PRO A 455 -24.89 41.09 25.73
CA PRO A 455 -25.74 42.23 25.38
C PRO A 455 -25.51 42.71 23.94
N GLY A 456 -26.61 42.77 23.17
CA GLY A 456 -26.59 43.24 21.79
C GLY A 456 -26.19 42.19 20.74
N LEU A 457 -25.89 40.95 21.14
CA LEU A 457 -25.68 39.83 20.22
C LEU A 457 -27.01 39.14 19.91
N THR A 458 -27.34 38.97 18.63
CA THR A 458 -28.51 38.20 18.21
C THR A 458 -28.12 36.78 17.78
N GLU A 459 -29.11 35.88 17.70
CA GLU A 459 -28.89 34.56 17.07
C GLU A 459 -28.39 34.72 15.62
N GLN A 460 -28.95 35.67 14.87
CA GLN A 460 -28.51 35.94 13.49
C GLN A 460 -27.07 36.41 13.44
N ASP A 461 -26.61 37.22 14.40
CA ASP A 461 -25.20 37.61 14.49
C ASP A 461 -24.29 36.39 14.68
N ILE A 462 -24.67 35.43 15.54
CA ILE A 462 -23.92 34.19 15.71
C ILE A 462 -23.88 33.39 14.41
N ILE A 463 -25.01 33.27 13.71
CA ILE A 463 -25.06 32.61 12.40
C ILE A 463 -24.13 33.34 11.41
N ASP A 464 -24.21 34.65 11.32
CA ASP A 464 -23.45 35.46 10.37
C ASP A 464 -21.93 35.43 10.66
N TYR A 465 -21.54 35.39 11.93
CA TYR A 465 -20.13 35.36 12.33
C TYR A 465 -19.48 33.98 12.11
N ASN A 466 -20.28 32.91 12.11
CA ASN A 466 -19.78 31.54 12.05
C ASN A 466 -20.07 30.82 10.72
N SER A 467 -21.07 31.25 9.94
CA SER A 467 -21.46 30.63 8.65
C SER A 467 -20.39 30.68 7.56
N LYS A 468 -19.40 31.56 7.69
CA LYS A 468 -18.26 31.66 6.77
C LYS A 468 -17.10 30.71 7.12
N ASN A 469 -17.20 30.02 8.26
CA ASN A 469 -16.22 29.07 8.74
C ASN A 469 -16.79 27.67 8.48
N GLY A 470 -16.13 26.87 7.64
CA GLY A 470 -16.63 25.55 7.18
C GLY A 470 -16.90 24.50 8.28
N ASP A 471 -16.66 24.83 9.54
CA ASP A 471 -16.88 23.98 10.72
C ASP A 471 -18.17 24.33 11.49
N PHE A 472 -18.97 25.30 11.04
CA PHE A 472 -20.25 25.65 11.67
C PHE A 472 -21.44 25.04 10.94
N TYR A 473 -22.07 24.04 11.56
CA TYR A 473 -23.20 23.29 10.99
C TYR A 473 -24.58 23.91 11.29
N GLY A 474 -24.60 25.20 11.64
CA GLY A 474 -25.81 25.93 12.00
C GLY A 474 -26.25 25.70 13.45
N CYS A 475 -27.20 26.51 13.90
CA CYS A 475 -27.65 26.57 15.30
C CYS A 475 -28.35 25.32 15.83
N PHE A 476 -28.67 24.36 14.95
CA PHE A 476 -29.30 23.09 15.29
C PHE A 476 -28.30 21.99 15.67
N ASN A 477 -27.01 22.17 15.37
CA ASN A 477 -25.97 21.16 15.53
C ASN A 477 -24.77 21.71 16.32
N LEU A 478 -25.03 22.30 17.50
CA LEU A 478 -23.96 22.71 18.40
C LEU A 478 -23.55 21.52 19.29
N TRP A 479 -22.25 21.23 19.39
CA TRP A 479 -21.73 20.21 20.29
C TRP A 479 -20.99 20.83 21.46
N GLU A 480 -21.13 20.23 22.65
CA GLU A 480 -20.35 20.62 23.82
C GLU A 480 -18.85 20.62 23.48
N GLY A 481 -18.17 21.71 23.81
CA GLY A 481 -16.76 21.92 23.51
C GLY A 481 -16.47 22.67 22.21
N ASP A 482 -17.47 22.85 21.34
CA ASP A 482 -17.32 23.64 20.11
C ASP A 482 -16.97 25.10 20.43
N LYS A 483 -16.17 25.73 19.56
CA LYS A 483 -15.80 27.14 19.68
C LYS A 483 -16.61 27.99 18.71
N ILE A 484 -17.44 28.86 19.26
CA ILE A 484 -18.30 29.77 18.49
C ILE A 484 -17.84 31.21 18.65
N CYS A 485 -17.80 31.93 17.54
CA CYS A 485 -17.50 33.35 17.47
C CYS A 485 -18.71 34.17 17.96
N ILE A 486 -18.53 34.97 19.02
CA ILE A 486 -19.60 35.77 19.67
C ILE A 486 -19.39 37.28 19.56
N SER A 487 -18.46 37.71 18.73
CA SER A 487 -18.26 39.13 18.42
C SER A 487 -18.05 39.30 16.94
N LYS A 488 -18.48 40.47 16.42
CA LYS A 488 -18.24 40.82 15.02
C LYS A 488 -16.75 40.64 14.69
N PRO A 489 -16.43 39.87 13.64
CA PRO A 489 -15.05 39.71 13.19
C PRO A 489 -14.38 41.06 12.99
N TYR A 490 -13.20 41.27 13.55
CA TYR A 490 -12.32 42.35 13.09
C TYR A 490 -11.90 42.00 11.66
N MET A 491 -12.64 42.51 10.67
CA MET A 491 -12.25 42.40 9.26
C MET A 491 -11.01 43.27 9.02
#